data_AF-A0A7H1MKH5-F1
#
_entry.id   AF-A0A7H1MKH5-F1
#
_cell.length_a   1.000
_cell.length_b   1.000
_cell.length_c   1.000
_cell.angle_alpha   90.00
_cell.angle_beta   90.00
_cell.angle_gamma   90.00
#
_symmetry.space_group_name_H-M   'P 1'
#
loop_
_entity.id
_entity.type
_entity.pdbx_description
1 polymer ?
#
loop_
_entity_poly.entity_id
_entity_poly.type
_entity_poly.pdbx_seq_one_letter_code
_entity_poly.pdbx_strand_id
1 'polypeptide(L)'
;MIINLIYTSIAGNTKKFIDNLIEFSQHNEINYQFKAIEISANTQLNTLDHPSFVFVPTYLDGGNGIHSGVKEILTTPLFEFLEDLPDTKNILGVIGSGNKNFNAQYVLTARRYAIKFGVPLIDNFELRGVPTDVERIFNNIMTRLDQKISNRPLQFKPTKAYQCISNAVTELIMIDENQQLVSPIFAGSNFNLSSQALDPIELERPEELYSIQVKALTIQHYWLVPRTI
;
A
#
# COMPACT_ATOMS: atom_id res chain seq x y z
N MET A 1 18.01 1.17 16.60
CA MET A 1 17.84 0.08 15.60
C MET A 1 17.71 0.69 14.21
N ILE A 2 18.31 0.09 13.17
CA ILE A 2 18.21 0.61 11.79
C ILE A 2 16.89 0.16 11.15
N ILE A 3 16.22 1.07 10.45
CA ILE A 3 15.03 0.82 9.63
C ILE A 3 15.34 1.23 8.19
N ASN A 4 15.18 0.32 7.24
CA ASN A 4 15.41 0.64 5.83
C ASN A 4 14.17 1.28 5.19
N LEU A 5 14.39 2.36 4.45
CA LEU A 5 13.42 2.96 3.54
C LEU A 5 13.87 2.61 2.12
N ILE A 6 13.32 1.52 1.58
CA ILE A 6 13.64 1.02 0.24
C ILE A 6 12.75 1.75 -0.75
N TYR A 7 13.30 2.36 -1.78
CA TYR A 7 12.49 3.15 -2.70
C TYR A 7 13.07 3.20 -4.10
N THR A 8 12.28 3.67 -5.05
CA THR A 8 12.76 4.13 -6.35
C THR A 8 12.15 5.50 -6.67
N SER A 9 12.86 6.34 -7.43
CA SER A 9 12.44 7.71 -7.71
C SER A 9 12.83 8.16 -9.11
N ILE A 10 11.86 8.18 -10.03
CA ILE A 10 12.11 8.58 -11.43
C ILE A 10 12.28 10.11 -11.56
N ALA A 11 11.34 10.88 -11.02
CA ALA A 11 11.31 12.34 -11.14
C ALA A 11 11.72 13.10 -9.86
N GLY A 12 12.31 12.40 -8.88
CA GLY A 12 12.76 13.00 -7.61
C GLY A 12 11.67 13.18 -6.53
N ASN A 13 10.39 12.99 -6.85
CA ASN A 13 9.28 13.17 -5.89
C ASN A 13 9.39 12.22 -4.68
N THR A 14 9.54 10.91 -4.93
CA THR A 14 9.67 9.91 -3.86
C THR A 14 10.94 10.17 -3.05
N LYS A 15 12.07 10.48 -3.71
CA LYS A 15 13.30 10.84 -3.02
C LYS A 15 13.09 12.02 -2.07
N LYS A 16 12.43 13.09 -2.54
CA LYS A 16 12.17 14.28 -1.71
C LYS A 16 11.28 13.95 -0.51
N PHE A 17 10.29 13.07 -0.68
CA PHE A 17 9.48 12.59 0.43
C PHE A 17 10.32 11.82 1.46
N ILE A 18 11.18 10.90 1.01
CA ILE A 18 12.10 10.14 1.88
C ILE A 18 13.03 11.08 2.66
N ASP A 19 13.63 12.07 1.99
CA ASP A 19 14.51 13.05 2.63
C ASP A 19 13.75 13.79 3.77
N ASN A 20 12.53 14.26 3.49
CA ASN A 20 11.69 14.95 4.48
C ASN A 20 11.26 14.02 5.64
N LEU A 21 10.98 12.75 5.37
CA LEU A 21 10.62 11.76 6.39
C LEU A 21 11.79 11.48 7.35
N ILE A 22 13.01 11.37 6.80
CA ILE A 22 14.21 11.20 7.62
C ILE A 22 14.44 12.46 8.47
N GLU A 23 14.36 13.65 7.89
CA GLU A 23 14.47 14.91 8.62
C GLU A 23 13.43 15.01 9.74
N PHE A 24 12.16 14.69 9.45
CA PHE A 24 11.10 14.65 10.45
C PHE A 24 11.45 13.67 11.58
N SER A 25 11.93 12.48 11.25
CA SER A 25 12.29 11.45 12.26
C SER A 25 13.39 11.89 13.21
N GLN A 26 14.33 12.74 12.76
CA GLN A 26 15.44 13.24 13.59
C GLN A 26 14.98 14.27 14.63
N HIS A 27 13.85 14.93 14.38
CA HIS A 27 13.24 15.86 15.33
C HIS A 27 12.31 15.16 16.34
N ASN A 28 12.09 13.85 16.18
CA ASN A 28 11.32 13.02 17.11
C ASN A 28 12.28 12.20 17.99
N GLU A 29 12.05 12.16 19.29
CA GLU A 29 12.85 11.36 20.22
C GLU A 29 12.52 9.86 20.09
N ILE A 30 13.06 9.22 19.04
CA ILE A 30 12.84 7.80 18.74
C ILE A 30 14.13 6.97 18.77
N ASN A 31 13.99 5.68 19.04
CA ASN A 31 15.10 4.72 19.10
C ASN A 31 15.48 4.11 17.73
N TYR A 32 15.02 4.71 16.63
CA TYR A 32 15.19 4.21 15.27
C TYR A 32 16.06 5.14 14.43
N GLN A 33 16.93 4.57 13.61
CA GLN A 33 17.68 5.28 12.59
C GLN A 33 17.16 4.85 11.21
N PHE A 34 16.60 5.80 10.47
CA PHE A 34 16.12 5.54 9.12
C PHE A 34 17.25 5.62 8.09
N LYS A 35 17.36 4.60 7.24
CA LYS A 35 18.36 4.50 6.17
C LYS A 35 17.65 4.41 4.82
N ALA A 36 17.84 5.41 3.97
CA ALA A 36 17.35 5.39 2.60
C ALA A 36 18.18 4.44 1.72
N ILE A 37 17.52 3.59 0.94
CA ILE A 37 18.13 2.69 -0.04
C ILE A 37 17.36 2.84 -1.35
N GLU A 38 17.98 3.51 -2.33
CA GLU A 38 17.41 3.67 -3.66
C GLU A 38 17.72 2.44 -4.52
N ILE A 39 16.69 1.84 -5.10
CA ILE A 39 16.79 0.68 -5.97
C ILE A 39 16.83 1.12 -7.44
N SER A 40 17.81 0.57 -8.14
CA SER A 40 18.03 0.71 -9.58
C SER A 40 18.43 -0.65 -10.16
N ALA A 41 18.52 -0.74 -11.49
CA ALA A 41 18.98 -1.96 -12.17
C ALA A 41 20.41 -2.40 -11.78
N ASN A 42 21.21 -1.52 -11.16
CA ASN A 42 22.57 -1.81 -10.73
C ASN A 42 22.69 -2.11 -9.23
N THR A 43 21.57 -2.17 -8.50
CA THR A 43 21.60 -2.41 -7.05
C THR A 43 22.00 -3.87 -6.77
N GLN A 44 23.13 -4.07 -6.07
CA GLN A 44 23.69 -5.39 -5.76
C GLN A 44 23.26 -5.95 -4.39
N LEU A 45 22.15 -5.46 -3.85
CA LEU A 45 21.60 -5.94 -2.58
C LEU A 45 20.68 -7.14 -2.87
N ASN A 46 20.83 -8.22 -2.10
CA ASN A 46 20.04 -9.45 -2.29
C ASN A 46 19.40 -9.97 -0.99
N THR A 47 19.59 -9.25 0.12
CA THR A 47 19.05 -9.60 1.44
C THR A 47 18.62 -8.35 2.19
N LEU A 48 17.65 -8.50 3.09
CA LEU A 48 17.19 -7.44 3.98
C LEU A 48 17.28 -7.93 5.42
N ASP A 49 18.31 -7.51 6.15
CA ASP A 49 18.55 -7.94 7.55
C ASP A 49 17.87 -7.02 8.59
N HIS A 50 17.31 -5.91 8.13
CA HIS A 50 16.64 -4.93 8.98
C HIS A 50 15.17 -4.77 8.58
N PRO A 51 14.27 -4.43 9.53
CA PRO A 51 12.92 -4.04 9.20
C PRO A 51 12.91 -2.94 8.13
N SER A 52 12.08 -3.13 7.12
CA SER A 52 12.13 -2.38 5.88
C SER A 52 10.72 -1.94 5.46
N PHE A 53 10.62 -0.74 4.89
CA PHE A 53 9.41 -0.21 4.27
C PHE A 53 9.71 0.13 2.81
N VAL A 54 8.81 -0.23 1.91
CA VAL A 54 8.97 -0.02 0.46
C VAL A 54 8.17 1.20 0.03
N PHE A 55 8.79 2.12 -0.71
CA PHE A 55 8.14 3.29 -1.28
C PHE A 55 8.22 3.22 -2.81
N VAL A 56 7.06 3.18 -3.46
CA VAL A 56 7.01 3.01 -4.92
C VAL A 56 6.10 4.06 -5.56
N PRO A 57 6.60 4.85 -6.52
CA PRO A 57 5.75 5.71 -7.33
C PRO A 57 5.02 4.90 -8.40
N THR A 58 3.85 5.37 -8.83
CA THR A 58 3.06 4.69 -9.85
C THR A 58 3.36 5.23 -11.24
N TYR A 59 3.89 4.36 -12.10
CA TYR A 59 4.10 4.60 -13.53
C TYR A 59 3.53 3.41 -14.31
N LEU A 60 2.53 3.67 -15.15
CA LEU A 60 1.80 2.65 -15.90
C LEU A 60 1.78 2.99 -17.40
N ASP A 61 1.52 1.99 -18.25
CA ASP A 61 1.47 2.11 -19.71
C ASP A 61 0.27 2.90 -20.28
N GLY A 62 -0.58 3.47 -19.41
CA GLY A 62 -1.70 4.33 -19.78
C GLY A 62 -2.99 3.56 -20.07
N GLY A 63 -4.13 4.14 -19.69
CA GLY A 63 -5.44 3.49 -19.75
C GLY A 63 -6.33 3.98 -18.62
N ASN A 64 -7.27 3.14 -18.17
CA ASN A 64 -8.18 3.48 -17.07
C ASN A 64 -7.88 2.76 -15.74
N GLY A 65 -6.98 1.78 -15.71
CA GLY A 65 -6.62 0.99 -14.52
C GLY A 65 -7.64 -0.06 -14.11
N ILE A 66 -8.69 -0.26 -14.92
CA ILE A 66 -9.77 -1.23 -14.68
C ILE A 66 -9.75 -2.29 -15.79
N HIS A 67 -9.74 -1.85 -17.05
CA HIS A 67 -9.73 -2.72 -18.24
C HIS A 67 -8.39 -2.68 -19.00
N SER A 68 -7.63 -1.60 -18.84
CA SER A 68 -6.33 -1.37 -19.50
C SER A 68 -5.44 -0.48 -18.62
N GLY A 69 -4.17 -0.31 -18.98
CA GLY A 69 -3.29 0.64 -18.28
C GLY A 69 -2.85 0.19 -16.90
N VAL A 70 -2.62 -1.12 -16.74
CA VAL A 70 -2.22 -1.73 -15.46
C VAL A 70 -0.77 -2.24 -15.48
N LYS A 71 -0.07 -2.13 -16.62
CA LYS A 71 1.30 -2.63 -16.75
C LYS A 71 2.24 -1.59 -16.18
N GLU A 72 3.02 -2.01 -15.18
CA GLU A 72 4.07 -1.20 -14.59
C GLU A 72 5.19 -0.91 -15.61
N ILE A 73 5.62 0.34 -15.64
CA ILE A 73 6.75 0.81 -16.43
C ILE A 73 7.69 1.65 -15.56
N LEU A 74 8.97 1.73 -15.93
CA LEU A 74 10.03 2.53 -15.27
C LEU A 74 10.43 2.10 -13.84
N THR A 75 9.51 1.57 -13.03
CA THR A 75 9.77 1.16 -11.63
C THR A 75 10.04 -0.34 -11.47
N THR A 76 10.09 -1.09 -12.57
CA THR A 76 10.31 -2.56 -12.56
C THR A 76 11.58 -3.03 -11.86
N PRO A 77 12.71 -2.28 -11.83
CA PRO A 77 13.87 -2.72 -11.04
C PRO A 77 13.58 -2.89 -9.55
N LEU A 78 12.64 -2.11 -8.99
CA LEU A 78 12.21 -2.30 -7.61
C LEU A 78 11.38 -3.58 -7.46
N PHE A 79 10.52 -3.90 -8.43
CA PHE A 79 9.78 -5.16 -8.45
C PHE A 79 10.72 -6.36 -8.49
N GLU A 80 11.66 -6.37 -9.44
CA GLU A 80 12.66 -7.42 -9.64
C GLU A 80 13.50 -7.62 -8.38
N PHE A 81 14.01 -6.53 -7.80
CA PHE A 81 14.73 -6.58 -6.52
C PHE A 81 13.93 -7.26 -5.41
N LEU A 82 12.63 -6.95 -5.27
CA LEU A 82 11.78 -7.57 -4.25
C LEU A 82 11.45 -9.03 -4.55
N GLU A 83 11.35 -9.40 -5.83
CA GLU A 83 11.12 -10.78 -6.27
C GLU A 83 12.34 -11.68 -6.05
N ASP A 84 13.55 -11.12 -6.17
CA ASP A 84 14.82 -11.82 -5.97
C ASP A 84 15.19 -11.99 -4.48
N LEU A 85 14.47 -11.36 -3.55
CA LEU A 85 14.70 -11.55 -2.12
C LEU A 85 14.33 -12.99 -1.70
N PRO A 86 15.11 -13.62 -0.80
CA PRO A 86 14.82 -14.97 -0.34
C PRO A 86 13.51 -15.07 0.45
N ASP A 87 13.13 -13.99 1.13
CA ASP A 87 11.83 -13.86 1.79
C ASP A 87 11.46 -12.37 1.98
N THR A 88 10.18 -12.12 2.28
CA THR A 88 9.64 -10.77 2.53
C THR A 88 9.41 -10.48 4.02
N LYS A 89 9.97 -11.28 4.94
CA LYS A 89 9.61 -11.25 6.38
C LYS A 89 9.94 -9.93 7.08
N ASN A 90 10.93 -9.23 6.53
CA ASN A 90 11.42 -7.94 7.02
C ASN A 90 10.79 -6.76 6.29
N ILE A 91 10.00 -6.99 5.24
CA ILE A 91 9.18 -5.94 4.62
C ILE A 91 7.92 -5.77 5.46
N LEU A 92 7.84 -4.66 6.19
CA LEU A 92 6.76 -4.40 7.13
C LEU A 92 5.56 -3.71 6.48
N GLY A 93 5.77 -3.06 5.34
CA GLY A 93 4.70 -2.47 4.54
C GLY A 93 5.21 -1.78 3.28
N VAL A 94 4.27 -1.49 2.40
CA VAL A 94 4.48 -0.69 1.18
C VAL A 94 3.77 0.64 1.36
N ILE A 95 4.32 1.70 0.78
CA ILE A 95 3.76 3.05 0.71
C ILE A 95 3.77 3.49 -0.74
N GLY A 96 2.61 3.93 -1.24
CA GLY A 96 2.46 4.35 -2.64
C GLY A 96 2.61 5.85 -2.82
N SER A 97 3.35 6.26 -3.85
CA SER A 97 3.25 7.61 -4.41
C SER A 97 2.47 7.59 -5.71
N GLY A 98 1.63 8.60 -5.94
CA GLY A 98 0.84 8.71 -7.16
C GLY A 98 0.34 10.13 -7.41
N ASN A 99 -0.59 10.24 -8.36
CA ASN A 99 -1.30 11.47 -8.67
C ASN A 99 -2.79 11.15 -8.74
N LYS A 100 -3.60 11.85 -7.95
CA LYS A 100 -5.03 11.56 -7.79
C LYS A 100 -5.83 11.77 -9.07
N ASN A 101 -5.30 12.55 -10.03
CA ASN A 101 -5.89 12.72 -11.36
C ASN A 101 -5.99 11.41 -12.15
N PHE A 102 -5.28 10.35 -11.75
CA PHE A 102 -5.34 9.03 -12.39
C PHE A 102 -6.40 8.09 -11.78
N ASN A 103 -7.24 8.58 -10.85
CA ASN A 103 -8.41 7.88 -10.30
C ASN A 103 -8.10 6.43 -9.87
N ALA A 104 -8.68 5.40 -10.53
CA ALA A 104 -8.50 3.98 -10.18
C ALA A 104 -7.03 3.51 -10.19
N GLN A 105 -6.17 4.20 -10.94
CA GLN A 105 -4.73 3.93 -11.00
C GLN A 105 -3.95 4.61 -9.87
N TYR A 106 -4.59 5.46 -9.06
CA TYR A 106 -3.92 6.09 -7.93
C TYR A 106 -3.29 5.03 -7.04
N VAL A 107 -1.97 5.15 -6.87
CA VAL A 107 -1.09 4.22 -6.14
C VAL A 107 -1.14 2.75 -6.57
N LEU A 108 -1.65 2.43 -7.76
CA LEU A 108 -1.91 1.06 -8.20
C LEU A 108 -0.68 0.14 -8.19
N THR A 109 0.53 0.66 -8.42
CA THR A 109 1.75 -0.16 -8.30
C THR A 109 1.94 -0.68 -6.87
N ALA A 110 1.81 0.20 -5.88
CA ALA A 110 1.95 -0.14 -4.46
C ALA A 110 0.87 -1.15 -4.01
N ARG A 111 -0.36 -0.95 -4.51
CA ARG A 111 -1.50 -1.86 -4.33
C ARG A 111 -1.18 -3.28 -4.83
N ARG A 112 -0.57 -3.40 -6.01
CA ARG A 112 -0.19 -4.69 -6.61
C ARG A 112 0.97 -5.34 -5.87
N TYR A 113 1.94 -4.55 -5.39
CA TYR A 113 3.04 -5.06 -4.57
C TYR A 113 2.53 -5.66 -3.26
N ALA A 114 1.59 -4.99 -2.60
CA ALA A 114 0.98 -5.49 -1.36
C ALA A 114 0.40 -6.90 -1.55
N ILE A 115 -0.34 -7.13 -2.65
CA ILE A 115 -0.90 -8.45 -2.99
C ILE A 115 0.22 -9.44 -3.33
N LYS A 116 1.11 -9.10 -4.28
CA LYS A 116 2.15 -10.01 -4.81
C LYS A 116 3.09 -10.51 -3.71
N PHE A 117 3.49 -9.63 -2.80
CA PHE A 117 4.48 -9.94 -1.76
C PHE A 117 3.86 -10.29 -0.40
N GLY A 118 2.53 -10.24 -0.28
CA GLY A 118 1.80 -10.55 0.95
C GLY A 118 2.15 -9.62 2.12
N VAL A 119 2.34 -8.34 1.80
CA VAL A 119 2.70 -7.27 2.75
C VAL A 119 1.63 -6.17 2.74
N PRO A 120 1.38 -5.48 3.86
CA PRO A 120 0.32 -4.46 3.89
C PRO A 120 0.74 -3.21 3.10
N LEU A 121 -0.18 -2.58 2.36
CA LEU A 121 -0.01 -1.18 1.94
C LEU A 121 -0.43 -0.30 3.13
N ILE A 122 0.53 0.26 3.84
CA ILE A 122 0.24 0.96 5.09
C ILE A 122 -0.08 2.43 4.88
N ASP A 123 0.29 3.01 3.73
CA ASP A 123 -0.06 4.39 3.41
C ASP A 123 0.16 4.80 1.94
N ASN A 124 -0.19 6.04 1.62
CA ASN A 124 0.04 6.72 0.36
C ASN A 124 0.25 8.24 0.51
N PHE A 125 0.84 8.83 -0.53
CA PHE A 125 0.98 10.28 -0.67
C PHE A 125 0.91 10.69 -2.15
N GLU A 126 0.61 11.97 -2.40
CA GLU A 126 0.54 12.52 -3.75
C GLU A 126 1.83 13.25 -4.13
N LEU A 127 2.40 12.92 -5.29
CA LEU A 127 3.65 13.49 -5.80
C LEU A 127 4.78 13.39 -4.76
N ARG A 128 5.29 14.53 -4.28
CA ARG A 128 6.34 14.63 -3.24
C ARG A 128 5.81 14.63 -1.80
N GLY A 129 4.49 14.54 -1.64
CA GLY A 129 3.78 14.69 -0.38
C GLY A 129 3.79 16.13 0.17
N VAL A 130 3.00 16.32 1.20
CA VAL A 130 2.97 17.54 2.04
C VAL A 130 3.41 17.22 3.47
N PRO A 131 3.71 18.21 4.33
CA PRO A 131 4.15 17.95 5.71
C PRO A 131 3.19 17.05 6.51
N THR A 132 1.88 17.19 6.31
CA THR A 132 0.88 16.33 6.95
C THR A 132 0.95 14.88 6.46
N ASP A 133 1.39 14.62 5.22
CA ASP A 133 1.65 13.25 4.76
C ASP A 133 2.87 12.65 5.48
N VAL A 134 3.92 13.46 5.71
CA VAL A 134 5.13 13.00 6.38
C VAL A 134 4.84 12.58 7.81
N GLU A 135 4.17 13.43 8.59
CA GLU A 135 3.78 13.12 9.97
C GLU A 135 2.88 11.87 10.04
N ARG A 136 1.88 11.82 9.16
CA ARG A 136 0.91 10.74 9.09
C ARG A 136 1.56 9.39 8.73
N ILE A 137 2.42 9.37 7.72
CA ILE A 137 3.16 8.17 7.29
C ILE A 137 4.17 7.76 8.34
N PHE A 138 4.85 8.71 9.00
CA PHE A 138 5.76 8.42 10.11
C PHE A 138 5.03 7.71 11.26
N ASN A 139 3.88 8.23 11.70
CA ASN A 139 3.06 7.62 12.74
C ASN A 139 2.58 6.21 12.34
N ASN A 140 2.27 6.01 11.06
CA ASN A 140 1.88 4.71 10.54
C ASN A 140 3.04 3.70 10.53
N ILE A 141 4.25 4.14 10.17
CA ILE A 141 5.47 3.34 10.27
C ILE A 141 5.75 2.97 11.74
N MET A 142 5.62 3.91 12.67
CA MET A 142 5.80 3.65 14.10
C MET A 142 4.80 2.60 14.61
N THR A 143 3.52 2.75 14.25
CA THR A 143 2.47 1.78 14.59
C THR A 143 2.80 0.40 14.06
N ARG A 144 3.27 0.31 12.80
CA ARG A 144 3.62 -0.97 12.18
C ARG A 144 4.84 -1.62 12.83
N LEU A 145 5.83 -0.83 13.25
CA LEU A 145 6.99 -1.30 13.99
C LEU A 145 6.58 -1.85 15.36
N ASP A 146 5.75 -1.12 16.10
CA ASP A 146 5.23 -1.56 17.40
C ASP A 146 4.48 -2.90 17.28
N GLN A 147 3.61 -3.04 16.28
CA GLN A 147 2.90 -4.30 15.99
C GLN A 147 3.87 -5.46 15.71
N LYS A 148 4.94 -5.21 14.96
CA LYS A 148 5.96 -6.24 14.66
C LYS A 148 6.71 -6.66 15.92
N ILE A 149 7.09 -5.70 16.77
CA ILE A 149 7.86 -5.94 18.01
C ILE A 149 6.98 -6.65 19.06
N SER A 150 5.74 -6.19 19.24
CA SER A 150 4.78 -6.76 20.18
C SER A 150 4.11 -8.04 19.70
N ASN A 151 4.40 -8.48 18.46
CA ASN A 151 3.74 -9.59 17.79
C ASN A 151 2.20 -9.48 17.81
N ARG A 152 1.68 -8.25 17.71
CA ARG A 152 0.25 -7.96 17.71
C ARG A 152 -0.25 -7.91 16.26
N PRO A 153 -1.02 -8.91 15.80
CA PRO A 153 -1.57 -8.88 14.46
C PRO A 153 -2.63 -7.76 14.33
N LEU A 154 -2.66 -7.12 13.16
CA LEU A 154 -3.79 -6.28 12.76
C LEU A 154 -5.03 -7.18 12.61
N GLN A 155 -6.11 -6.84 13.34
CA GLN A 155 -7.38 -7.53 13.18
C GLN A 155 -8.23 -6.73 12.21
N PHE A 156 -8.61 -7.32 11.08
CA PHE A 156 -9.55 -6.68 10.16
C PHE A 156 -10.98 -7.05 10.55
N LYS A 157 -11.77 -6.08 11.00
CA LYS A 157 -13.17 -6.26 11.42
C LYS A 157 -14.05 -5.32 10.60
N PRO A 158 -14.37 -5.70 9.35
CA PRO A 158 -15.05 -4.81 8.45
C PRO A 158 -16.42 -4.39 9.00
N THR A 159 -16.73 -3.11 8.87
CA THR A 159 -18.01 -2.50 9.26
C THR A 159 -18.90 -2.21 8.05
N LYS A 160 -18.31 -2.16 6.85
CA LYS A 160 -19.00 -1.95 5.58
C LYS A 160 -18.47 -2.89 4.52
N ALA A 161 -19.37 -3.29 3.63
CA ALA A 161 -19.07 -4.04 2.42
C ALA A 161 -19.77 -3.38 1.23
N TYR A 162 -19.07 -3.29 0.09
CA TYR A 162 -19.62 -2.81 -1.18
C TYR A 162 -19.39 -3.85 -2.26
N GLN A 163 -20.41 -4.17 -3.03
CA GLN A 163 -20.39 -5.26 -4.00
C GLN A 163 -20.85 -4.76 -5.36
N CYS A 164 -20.06 -4.99 -6.41
CA CYS A 164 -20.52 -4.74 -7.78
C CYS A 164 -21.24 -5.97 -8.33
N ILE A 165 -22.50 -5.78 -8.73
CA ILE A 165 -23.41 -6.86 -9.17
C ILE A 165 -23.55 -6.94 -10.70
N SER A 166 -23.10 -5.93 -11.44
CA SER A 166 -23.22 -5.87 -12.90
C SER A 166 -22.10 -6.57 -13.67
N ASN A 167 -21.03 -6.97 -12.98
CA ASN A 167 -19.92 -7.70 -13.59
C ASN A 167 -20.22 -9.19 -13.75
N ALA A 168 -19.65 -9.81 -14.79
CA ALA A 168 -19.67 -11.26 -14.96
C ALA A 168 -19.00 -12.00 -13.79
N VAL A 169 -18.06 -11.33 -13.11
CA VAL A 169 -17.43 -11.79 -11.87
C VAL A 169 -17.74 -10.76 -10.79
N THR A 170 -18.37 -11.20 -9.71
CA THR A 170 -18.69 -10.34 -8.57
C THR A 170 -17.42 -9.77 -7.94
N GLU A 171 -17.38 -8.46 -7.74
CA GLU A 171 -16.27 -7.77 -7.06
C GLU A 171 -16.74 -7.21 -5.73
N LEU A 172 -15.91 -7.32 -4.69
CA LEU A 172 -16.24 -6.93 -3.32
C LEU A 172 -15.09 -6.17 -2.68
N ILE A 173 -15.39 -5.06 -2.01
CA ILE A 173 -14.48 -4.37 -1.10
C ILE A 173 -15.11 -4.27 0.29
N MET A 174 -14.28 -4.39 1.32
CA MET A 174 -14.69 -4.21 2.70
C MET A 174 -13.85 -3.12 3.37
N ILE A 175 -14.49 -2.40 4.28
CA ILE A 175 -13.89 -1.29 5.02
C ILE A 175 -14.17 -1.50 6.51
N ASP A 176 -13.12 -1.44 7.32
CA ASP A 176 -13.19 -1.31 8.78
C ASP A 176 -12.97 0.17 9.11
N GLU A 177 -14.07 0.89 9.31
CA GLU A 177 -14.02 2.32 9.61
C GLU A 177 -13.42 2.61 10.99
N ASN A 178 -13.48 1.65 11.92
CA ASN A 178 -12.99 1.84 13.28
C ASN A 178 -11.46 1.78 13.32
N GLN A 179 -10.85 0.87 12.56
CA GLN A 179 -9.41 0.70 12.50
C GLN A 179 -8.78 1.32 11.25
N GLN A 180 -9.58 2.03 10.44
CA GLN A 180 -9.08 2.68 9.24
C GLN A 180 -8.41 1.66 8.31
N LEU A 181 -9.03 0.49 8.11
CA LEU A 181 -8.51 -0.59 7.25
C LEU A 181 -9.41 -0.80 6.03
N VAL A 182 -8.80 -1.11 4.89
CA VAL A 182 -9.47 -1.42 3.63
C VAL A 182 -8.93 -2.73 3.06
N SER A 183 -9.81 -3.54 2.48
CA SER A 183 -9.42 -4.79 1.82
C SER A 183 -8.92 -4.56 0.38
N PRO A 184 -8.22 -5.54 -0.23
CA PRO A 184 -8.21 -5.65 -1.70
C PRO A 184 -9.63 -5.66 -2.26
N ILE A 185 -9.75 -5.39 -3.56
CA ILE A 185 -10.95 -5.82 -4.29
C ILE A 185 -10.83 -7.33 -4.47
N PHE A 186 -11.77 -8.08 -3.90
CA PHE A 186 -11.90 -9.51 -4.11
C PHE A 186 -12.77 -9.75 -5.34
N ALA A 187 -12.33 -10.62 -6.24
CA ALA A 187 -13.10 -11.04 -7.40
C ALA A 187 -13.54 -12.50 -7.22
N GLY A 188 -14.82 -12.79 -7.47
CA GLY A 188 -15.42 -14.12 -7.39
C GLY A 188 -16.25 -14.36 -6.11
N SER A 189 -16.86 -15.54 -6.03
CA SER A 189 -17.96 -15.86 -5.11
C SER A 189 -17.54 -16.54 -3.78
N ASN A 190 -16.26 -16.63 -3.45
CA ASN A 190 -15.80 -17.41 -2.29
C ASN A 190 -15.85 -16.64 -0.95
N PHE A 191 -16.48 -15.47 -0.92
CA PHE A 191 -16.61 -14.68 0.31
C PHE A 191 -17.92 -14.93 1.02
N ASN A 192 -17.86 -15.59 2.17
CA ASN A 192 -19.03 -15.76 3.01
C ASN A 192 -19.22 -14.54 3.92
N LEU A 193 -19.90 -13.50 3.41
CA LEU A 193 -20.22 -12.29 4.19
C LEU A 193 -21.12 -12.58 5.41
N SER A 194 -21.88 -13.68 5.40
CA SER A 194 -22.75 -14.05 6.52
C SER A 194 -21.97 -14.33 7.80
N SER A 195 -20.71 -14.79 7.71
CA SER A 195 -19.85 -14.98 8.88
C SER A 195 -19.36 -13.67 9.50
N GLN A 196 -19.40 -12.57 8.73
CA GLN A 196 -19.04 -11.22 9.17
C GLN A 196 -20.26 -10.41 9.63
N ALA A 197 -21.48 -10.94 9.48
CA ALA A 197 -22.74 -10.23 9.71
C ALA A 197 -22.81 -8.88 8.95
N LEU A 198 -22.32 -8.86 7.71
CA LEU A 198 -22.35 -7.69 6.83
C LEU A 198 -23.31 -7.90 5.66
N ASP A 199 -24.25 -6.97 5.49
CA ASP A 199 -25.06 -6.85 4.28
C ASP A 199 -24.35 -5.91 3.29
N PRO A 200 -23.97 -6.38 2.08
CA PRO A 200 -23.25 -5.56 1.12
C PRO A 200 -24.15 -4.49 0.50
N ILE A 201 -23.59 -3.29 0.32
CA ILE A 201 -24.20 -2.23 -0.49
C ILE A 201 -23.93 -2.56 -1.97
N GLU A 202 -25.00 -2.83 -2.72
CA GLU A 202 -24.91 -3.20 -4.14
C GLU A 202 -24.61 -1.97 -5.03
N LEU A 203 -23.73 -2.17 -6.01
CA LEU A 203 -23.30 -1.17 -6.98
C LEU A 203 -23.51 -1.68 -8.41
N GLU A 204 -24.11 -0.84 -9.25
CA GLU A 204 -24.42 -1.15 -10.65
C GLU A 204 -23.26 -0.89 -11.61
N ARG A 205 -22.25 -0.12 -11.19
CA ARG A 205 -21.10 0.22 -12.05
C ARG A 205 -19.80 -0.15 -11.36
N PRO A 206 -18.91 -0.92 -12.03
CA PRO A 206 -17.62 -1.32 -11.44
C PRO A 206 -16.80 -0.12 -10.99
N GLU A 207 -16.79 0.95 -11.78
CA GLU A 207 -16.04 2.17 -11.51
C GLU A 207 -16.37 2.81 -10.14
N GLU A 208 -17.59 2.62 -9.63
CA GLU A 208 -17.97 3.10 -8.30
C GLU A 208 -17.20 2.36 -7.20
N LEU A 209 -16.99 1.05 -7.36
CA LEU A 209 -16.21 0.23 -6.42
C LEU A 209 -14.76 0.72 -6.35
N TYR A 210 -14.14 0.95 -7.52
CA TYR A 210 -12.79 1.50 -7.61
C TYR A 210 -12.71 2.92 -7.04
N SER A 211 -13.71 3.76 -7.29
CA SER A 211 -13.79 5.10 -6.72
C SER A 211 -13.89 5.09 -5.19
N ILE A 212 -14.72 4.20 -4.63
CA ILE A 212 -14.83 4.00 -3.18
C ILE A 212 -13.48 3.58 -2.59
N GLN A 213 -12.78 2.64 -3.23
CA GLN A 213 -11.46 2.22 -2.78
C GLN A 213 -10.45 3.36 -2.78
N VAL A 214 -10.37 4.11 -3.89
CA VAL A 214 -9.45 5.26 -4.01
C VAL A 214 -9.79 6.29 -2.95
N LYS A 215 -11.08 6.61 -2.78
CA LYS A 215 -11.53 7.55 -1.75
C LYS A 215 -11.10 7.08 -0.35
N ALA A 216 -11.30 5.81 -0.03
CA ALA A 216 -10.88 5.22 1.25
C ALA A 216 -9.36 5.31 1.46
N LEU A 217 -8.56 5.05 0.41
CA LEU A 217 -7.11 5.22 0.47
C LEU A 217 -6.71 6.70 0.68
N THR A 218 -7.41 7.65 0.07
CA THR A 218 -7.10 9.10 0.22
C THR A 218 -7.46 9.68 1.59
N ILE A 219 -8.36 9.05 2.34
CA ILE A 219 -8.72 9.43 3.71
C ILE A 219 -7.95 8.61 4.76
N GLN A 220 -6.87 7.97 4.34
CA GLN A 220 -5.94 7.17 5.14
C GLN A 220 -6.53 5.85 5.66
N HIS A 221 -6.77 4.88 4.77
CA HIS A 221 -7.03 3.50 5.20
C HIS A 221 -5.93 2.50 4.80
N TYR A 222 -5.36 1.84 5.80
CA TYR A 222 -4.39 0.76 5.70
C TYR A 222 -4.96 -0.42 4.93
N TRP A 223 -4.18 -0.91 3.97
CA TRP A 223 -4.50 -2.14 3.27
C TRP A 223 -3.92 -3.34 4.03
N LEU A 224 -4.81 -4.17 4.57
CA LEU A 224 -4.44 -5.52 5.01
C LEU A 224 -4.78 -6.52 3.90
N VAL A 225 -3.80 -7.32 3.46
CA VAL A 225 -4.06 -8.56 2.69
C VAL A 225 -4.10 -9.68 3.73
N PRO A 226 -5.28 -10.17 4.14
CA PRO A 226 -5.32 -11.30 5.06
C PRO A 226 -4.74 -12.53 4.34
N ARG A 227 -3.80 -13.24 4.99
CA ARG A 227 -3.25 -14.50 4.44
C ARG A 227 -4.31 -15.62 4.38
N THR A 228 -5.39 -15.46 5.12
CA THR A 228 -6.59 -16.29 5.14
C THR A 228 -7.78 -15.38 5.41
N ILE A 229 -8.88 -15.60 4.70
CA ILE A 229 -10.20 -15.02 4.96
C ILE A 229 -11.18 -16.17 5.00
#